data_AF-A0A7C4A7G8-F1
#
_entry.id   AF-A0A7C4A7G8-F1
#
_cell.length_a   1.000
_cell.length_b   1.000
_cell.length_c   1.000
_cell.angle_alpha   90.00
_cell.angle_beta   90.00
_cell.angle_gamma   90.00
#
_symmetry.space_group_name_H-M   'P 1'
#
loop_
_entity.id
_entity.type
_entity.pdbx_description
1 polymer ?
#
loop_
_entity_poly.entity_id
_entity_poly.type
_entity_poly.pdbx_seq_one_letter_code
_entity_poly.pdbx_strand_id
1 'polypeptide(L)'
;MKRSEKFTLFLIVLAAFFLRAYKIGDNFVFSGEFGTEFLYVRDALFSNKLPLVGLATSHTWISYGPLYYWIMMPLVKIFGYEPLVGVWLGVVVGTLAVILNFYIIKKIVNSKVALISSALVAASPLWIWFSRMARLYIFNWLIWYAFIFFLWQLWHGKTKNIFLLGFFFGLFFNFYFSPFLMVPV
;
A
#
# COMPACT_ATOMS: atom_id res chain seq x y z
N MET A 1 5.78 25.27 -0.84
CA MET A 1 4.32 25.10 -0.58
C MET A 1 3.84 26.31 0.18
N LYS A 2 2.70 26.88 -0.22
CA LYS A 2 2.07 27.97 0.54
C LYS A 2 1.60 27.43 1.90
N ARG A 3 1.55 28.29 2.93
CA ARG A 3 1.08 27.90 4.28
C ARG A 3 -0.33 27.29 4.23
N SER A 4 -1.20 27.85 3.40
CA SER A 4 -2.55 27.32 3.16
C SER A 4 -2.54 25.90 2.60
N GLU A 5 -1.70 25.60 1.61
CA GLU A 5 -1.60 24.25 1.03
C GLU A 5 -1.19 23.21 2.07
N LYS A 6 -0.24 23.54 2.95
CA LYS A 6 0.22 22.64 4.03
C LYS A 6 -0.92 22.37 5.00
N PHE A 7 -1.66 23.41 5.38
CA PHE A 7 -2.80 23.28 6.28
C PHE A 7 -3.94 22.45 5.67
N THR A 8 -4.30 22.70 4.41
CA THR A 8 -5.31 21.89 3.70
C THR A 8 -4.88 20.44 3.57
N LEU A 9 -3.62 20.17 3.20
CA LEU A 9 -3.10 18.80 3.13
C LEU A 9 -3.15 18.12 4.50
N PHE A 10 -2.78 18.83 5.57
CA PHE A 10 -2.87 18.29 6.94
C PHE A 10 -4.30 17.87 7.28
N LEU A 11 -5.30 18.70 6.98
CA LEU A 11 -6.71 18.35 7.20
C LEU A 11 -7.14 17.13 6.36
N ILE A 12 -6.71 17.04 5.10
CA ILE A 12 -7.00 15.88 4.23
C ILE A 12 -6.38 14.60 4.82
N VAL A 13 -5.14 14.66 5.29
CA VAL A 13 -4.43 13.51 5.88
C VAL A 13 -5.07 13.10 7.20
N LEU A 14 -5.44 14.07 8.04
CA LEU A 14 -6.16 13.81 9.28
C LEU A 14 -7.51 13.14 9.02
N ALA A 15 -8.27 13.64 8.04
CA ALA A 15 -9.51 13.02 7.61
C ALA A 15 -9.28 11.62 7.03
N ALA A 16 -8.24 11.42 6.22
CA ALA A 16 -7.89 10.12 5.66
C ALA A 16 -7.60 9.08 6.75
N PHE A 17 -6.82 9.46 7.76
CA PHE A 17 -6.54 8.61 8.92
C PHE A 17 -7.81 8.32 9.72
N PHE A 18 -8.54 9.38 10.10
CA PHE A 18 -9.77 9.24 10.89
C PHE A 18 -10.78 8.33 10.21
N LEU A 19 -11.08 8.56 8.93
CA LEU A 19 -12.03 7.75 8.18
C LEU A 19 -11.60 6.28 8.09
N ARG A 20 -10.31 5.98 8.03
CA ARG A 20 -9.80 4.59 7.99
C ARG A 20 -9.83 3.92 9.36
N ALA A 21 -9.45 4.66 10.40
CA ALA A 21 -9.38 4.18 11.79
C ALA A 21 -10.72 4.21 12.55
N TYR A 22 -11.74 4.92 12.04
CA TYR A 22 -13.01 5.10 12.73
C TYR A 22 -13.69 3.75 12.98
N LYS A 23 -13.92 3.44 14.27
CA LYS A 23 -14.43 2.16 14.77
C LYS A 23 -13.72 0.96 14.14
N ILE A 24 -12.39 0.99 14.11
CA ILE A 24 -11.59 -0.02 13.42
C ILE A 24 -11.91 -1.45 13.87
N GLY A 25 -12.23 -1.68 15.14
CA GLY A 25 -12.63 -3.01 15.66
C GLY A 25 -13.98 -3.50 15.14
N ASP A 26 -14.93 -2.61 14.85
CA ASP A 26 -16.25 -2.98 14.32
C ASP A 26 -16.26 -3.01 12.78
N ASN A 27 -15.40 -2.21 12.16
CA ASN A 27 -15.42 -1.92 10.73
C ASN A 27 -14.34 -2.63 9.91
N PHE A 28 -13.40 -3.34 10.55
CA PHE A 28 -12.39 -4.07 9.80
C PHE A 28 -12.99 -5.26 9.05
N VAL A 29 -12.41 -5.57 7.90
CA VAL A 29 -12.92 -6.62 7.03
C VAL A 29 -12.08 -7.87 7.23
N PHE A 30 -12.53 -8.75 8.13
CA PHE A 30 -11.87 -10.02 8.37
C PHE A 30 -12.30 -11.06 7.33
N SER A 31 -11.48 -11.27 6.30
CA SER A 31 -11.68 -12.33 5.33
C SER A 31 -10.92 -13.60 5.73
N GLY A 32 -11.39 -14.76 5.26
CA GLY A 32 -10.65 -16.02 5.43
C GLY A 32 -9.24 -15.95 4.84
N GLU A 33 -9.06 -15.20 3.75
CA GLU A 33 -7.75 -15.03 3.13
C GLU A 33 -6.79 -14.17 3.99
N PHE A 34 -7.30 -13.12 4.64
CA PHE A 34 -6.51 -12.34 5.60
C PHE A 34 -6.16 -13.17 6.85
N GLY A 35 -7.09 -14.01 7.30
CA GLY A 35 -6.82 -15.00 8.36
C GLY A 35 -5.68 -15.95 7.98
N THR A 36 -5.71 -16.51 6.77
CA THR A 36 -4.64 -17.37 6.24
C THR A 36 -3.30 -16.64 6.22
N GLU A 37 -3.24 -15.43 5.66
CA GLU A 37 -2.02 -14.60 5.66
C GLU A 37 -1.45 -14.42 7.07
N PHE A 38 -2.31 -14.14 8.05
CA PHE A 38 -1.90 -13.92 9.44
C PHE A 38 -1.39 -15.20 10.10
N LEU A 39 -2.01 -16.36 9.83
CA LEU A 39 -1.54 -17.66 10.29
C LEU A 39 -0.15 -17.99 9.73
N TYR A 40 0.11 -17.70 8.45
CA TYR A 40 1.44 -17.86 7.86
C TYR A 40 2.50 -17.03 8.58
N VAL A 41 2.20 -15.76 8.89
CA VAL A 41 3.10 -14.88 9.67
C VAL A 41 3.37 -15.47 11.05
N ARG A 42 2.30 -15.88 11.75
CA ARG A 42 2.37 -16.48 13.08
C ARG A 42 3.24 -17.74 13.08
N ASP A 43 2.99 -18.65 12.16
CA ASP A 43 3.69 -19.94 12.09
C ASP A 43 5.16 -19.76 11.71
N ALA A 44 5.48 -18.79 10.83
CA ALA A 44 6.84 -18.39 10.52
C ALA A 44 7.59 -17.87 11.77
N LEU A 45 6.93 -17.04 12.58
CA LEU A 45 7.49 -16.54 13.84
C LEU A 45 7.74 -17.67 14.85
N PHE A 46 6.77 -18.56 15.08
CA PHE A 46 6.93 -19.69 16.02
C PHE A 46 7.97 -20.71 15.57
N SER A 47 8.09 -20.93 14.27
CA SER A 47 9.09 -21.85 13.72
C SER A 47 10.48 -21.23 13.54
N ASN A 48 10.65 -19.93 13.86
CA ASN A 48 11.87 -19.16 13.58
C ASN A 48 12.33 -19.28 12.13
N LYS A 49 11.39 -19.34 11.18
CA LYS A 49 11.67 -19.43 9.74
C LYS A 49 11.32 -18.11 9.07
N LEU A 50 12.26 -17.60 8.27
CA LEU A 50 12.00 -16.46 7.39
C LEU A 50 11.41 -16.98 6.06
N PRO A 51 10.15 -16.64 5.71
CA PRO A 51 9.56 -17.09 4.45
C PRO A 51 10.33 -16.52 3.27
N LEU A 52 10.71 -17.35 2.30
CA LEU A 52 11.33 -16.90 1.04
C LEU A 52 10.32 -16.84 -0.12
N VAL A 53 9.13 -17.41 0.09
CA VAL A 53 8.03 -17.46 -0.86
C VAL A 53 6.77 -16.91 -0.16
N GLY A 54 6.01 -16.11 -0.90
CA GLY A 54 4.75 -15.50 -0.46
C GLY A 54 3.58 -16.49 -0.45
N LEU A 55 2.35 -15.96 -0.30
CA LEU A 55 1.14 -16.77 -0.37
C LEU A 55 1.00 -17.40 -1.77
N ALA A 56 0.61 -18.67 -1.84
CA ALA A 56 0.25 -19.32 -3.10
C ALA A 56 -1.06 -18.74 -3.64
N THR A 57 -1.18 -18.63 -4.96
CA THR A 57 -2.45 -18.29 -5.61
C THR A 57 -3.34 -19.52 -5.72
N SER A 58 -4.53 -19.39 -6.35
CA SER A 58 -5.36 -20.54 -6.73
C SER A 58 -4.64 -21.51 -7.68
N HIS A 59 -3.59 -21.04 -8.37
CA HIS A 59 -2.69 -21.87 -9.16
C HIS A 59 -1.45 -22.21 -8.32
N THR A 60 -1.25 -23.50 -8.05
CA THR A 60 -0.20 -24.01 -7.15
C THR A 60 1.22 -23.68 -7.60
N TRP A 61 1.43 -23.43 -8.90
CA TRP A 61 2.71 -23.07 -9.48
C TRP A 61 3.02 -21.57 -9.42
N ILE A 62 2.09 -20.74 -8.95
CA ILE A 62 2.28 -19.29 -8.79
C ILE A 62 2.14 -18.91 -7.32
N SER A 63 3.15 -18.23 -6.79
CA SER A 63 3.12 -17.62 -5.46
C SER A 63 3.61 -16.18 -5.53
N TYR A 64 3.06 -15.31 -4.67
CA TYR A 64 3.58 -13.96 -4.51
C TYR A 64 5.00 -13.99 -3.91
N GLY A 65 5.69 -12.86 -3.96
CA GLY A 65 6.92 -12.68 -3.19
C GLY A 65 6.69 -12.52 -1.67
N PRO A 66 7.74 -12.61 -0.84
CA PRO A 66 7.60 -12.73 0.61
C PRO A 66 7.52 -11.40 1.38
N LEU A 67 7.65 -10.23 0.72
CA LEU A 67 7.82 -8.94 1.41
C LEU A 67 6.70 -8.62 2.41
N TYR A 68 5.45 -8.97 2.09
CA TYR A 68 4.34 -8.76 3.02
C TYR A 68 4.60 -9.43 4.37
N TYR A 69 5.10 -10.67 4.36
CA TYR A 69 5.40 -11.41 5.57
C TYR A 69 6.58 -10.81 6.32
N TRP A 70 7.62 -10.37 5.62
CA TRP A 70 8.77 -9.71 6.26
C TRP A 70 8.39 -8.41 6.95
N ILE A 71 7.40 -7.69 6.42
CA ILE A 71 6.87 -6.48 7.06
C ILE A 71 5.97 -6.86 8.25
N MET A 72 5.10 -7.85 8.09
CA MET A 72 4.15 -8.25 9.13
C MET A 72 4.80 -8.93 10.33
N MET A 73 5.82 -9.78 10.12
CA MET A 73 6.50 -10.52 11.19
C MET A 73 6.98 -9.63 12.36
N PRO A 74 7.79 -8.56 12.15
CA PRO A 74 8.22 -7.70 13.25
C PRO A 74 7.06 -6.95 13.89
N LEU A 75 6.06 -6.53 13.11
CA LEU A 75 4.89 -5.82 13.63
C LEU A 75 4.06 -6.70 14.56
N VAL A 76 3.75 -7.92 14.12
CA VAL A 76 3.02 -8.91 14.92
C VAL A 76 3.81 -9.31 16.17
N LYS A 77 5.14 -9.45 16.05
CA LYS A 77 6.00 -9.77 17.20
C LYS A 77 6.00 -8.67 18.26
N ILE A 78 5.94 -7.39 17.86
CA ILE A 78 5.99 -6.23 18.76
C ILE A 78 4.61 -5.89 19.33
N PHE A 79 3.57 -5.87 18.49
CA PHE A 79 2.24 -5.39 18.85
C PHE A 79 1.25 -6.50 19.21
N GLY A 80 1.64 -7.76 19.06
CA GLY A 80 0.87 -8.93 19.44
C GLY A 80 0.28 -9.71 18.26
N TYR A 81 -0.17 -10.93 18.56
CA TYR A 81 -0.72 -11.88 17.59
C TYR A 81 -2.21 -11.68 17.35
N GLU A 82 -2.63 -10.42 17.14
CA GLU A 82 -4.01 -10.09 16.80
C GLU A 82 -4.15 -9.59 15.35
N PRO A 83 -5.25 -9.91 14.64
CA PRO A 83 -5.47 -9.44 13.28
C PRO A 83 -5.48 -7.91 13.14
N LEU A 84 -5.82 -7.20 14.22
CA LEU A 84 -5.91 -5.75 14.23
C LEU A 84 -4.57 -5.07 13.92
N VAL A 85 -3.43 -5.72 14.18
CA VAL A 85 -2.10 -5.25 13.79
C VAL A 85 -2.02 -5.03 12.27
N GLY A 86 -2.51 -5.99 11.49
CA GLY A 86 -2.56 -5.87 10.03
C GLY A 86 -3.49 -4.75 9.60
N VAL A 87 -4.67 -4.62 10.24
CA VAL A 87 -5.62 -3.55 9.93
C VAL A 87 -5.01 -2.17 10.17
N TRP A 88 -4.31 -1.97 11.30
CA TRP A 88 -3.61 -0.72 11.59
C TRP A 88 -2.49 -0.43 10.59
N LEU A 89 -1.75 -1.45 10.16
CA LEU A 89 -0.79 -1.31 9.06
C LEU A 89 -1.49 -0.83 7.78
N GLY A 90 -2.66 -1.38 7.45
CA GLY A 90 -3.47 -0.93 6.32
C GLY A 90 -3.94 0.53 6.45
N VAL A 91 -4.33 0.98 7.65
CA VAL A 91 -4.64 2.39 7.93
C VAL A 91 -3.44 3.28 7.67
N VAL A 92 -2.25 2.90 8.17
CA VAL A 92 -1.02 3.66 8.00
C VAL A 92 -0.64 3.74 6.53
N VAL A 93 -0.58 2.61 5.84
CA VAL A 93 -0.25 2.52 4.41
C VAL A 93 -1.25 3.30 3.56
N GLY A 94 -2.54 3.16 3.81
CA GLY A 94 -3.60 3.90 3.12
C GLY A 94 -3.52 5.41 3.34
N THR A 95 -3.14 5.85 4.55
CA THR A 95 -2.94 7.27 4.87
C THR A 95 -1.68 7.82 4.21
N LEU A 96 -0.58 7.06 4.23
CA LEU A 96 0.66 7.42 3.53
C LEU A 96 0.46 7.53 2.02
N ALA A 97 -0.40 6.69 1.44
CA ALA A 97 -0.75 6.76 0.02
C ALA A 97 -1.40 8.10 -0.35
N VAL A 98 -2.23 8.69 0.51
CA VAL A 98 -2.80 10.05 0.32
C VAL A 98 -1.71 11.12 0.30
N ILE A 99 -0.71 10.99 1.17
CA ILE A 99 0.44 11.91 1.21
C ILE A 99 1.26 11.79 -0.08
N LEU A 100 1.57 10.56 -0.50
CA LEU A 100 2.30 10.32 -1.75
C LEU A 100 1.55 10.84 -2.97
N ASN A 101 0.23 10.61 -3.03
CA ASN A 101 -0.64 11.15 -4.07
C ASN A 101 -0.45 12.67 -4.20
N PHE A 102 -0.52 13.40 -3.10
CA PHE A 102 -0.35 14.85 -3.12
C PHE A 102 1.01 15.25 -3.73
N TYR A 103 2.11 14.69 -3.21
CA TYR A 103 3.44 15.12 -3.64
C TYR A 103 3.74 14.75 -5.09
N ILE A 104 3.26 13.61 -5.56
CA ILE A 104 3.51 13.14 -6.92
C ILE A 104 2.63 13.89 -7.91
N ILE A 105 1.32 13.98 -7.67
CA ILE A 105 0.41 14.72 -8.55
C ILE A 105 0.77 16.21 -8.60
N LYS A 106 1.27 16.78 -7.49
CA LYS A 106 1.74 18.17 -7.48
C LYS A 106 2.91 18.40 -8.42
N LYS A 107 3.83 17.43 -8.51
CA LYS A 107 4.99 17.50 -9.42
C LYS A 107 4.60 17.29 -10.89
N ILE A 108 3.65 16.38 -11.14
CA ILE A 108 3.24 16.02 -12.49
C ILE A 108 2.29 17.08 -13.09
N VAL A 109 1.39 17.64 -12.28
CA VAL A 109 0.33 18.53 -12.74
C VAL A 109 0.42 19.90 -12.08
N ASN A 110 -0.12 20.05 -10.86
CA ASN A 110 -0.01 21.26 -10.04
C ASN A 110 -0.62 21.00 -8.64
N SER A 111 -0.49 21.98 -7.74
CA SER A 111 -0.97 21.84 -6.36
C SER A 111 -2.48 21.80 -6.21
N LYS A 112 -3.24 22.49 -7.06
CA LYS A 112 -4.71 22.48 -7.00
C LYS A 112 -5.25 21.09 -7.30
N VAL A 113 -4.79 20.49 -8.40
CA VAL A 113 -5.18 19.13 -8.79
C VAL A 113 -4.73 18.11 -7.75
N ALA A 114 -3.53 18.27 -7.17
CA ALA A 114 -3.04 17.40 -6.11
C ALA A 114 -3.89 17.44 -4.83
N LEU A 115 -4.36 18.61 -4.40
CA LEU A 115 -5.26 18.72 -3.25
C LEU A 115 -6.61 18.06 -3.52
N ILE A 116 -7.19 18.31 -4.70
CA ILE A 116 -8.47 17.73 -5.11
C ILE A 116 -8.36 16.21 -5.18
N SER A 117 -7.37 15.67 -5.88
CA SER A 117 -7.20 14.21 -5.98
C SER A 117 -6.91 13.56 -4.63
N SER A 118 -6.13 14.22 -3.75
CA SER A 118 -5.87 13.69 -2.41
C SER A 118 -7.12 13.66 -1.54
N ALA A 119 -7.99 14.67 -1.64
CA ALA A 119 -9.27 14.68 -0.95
C ALA A 119 -10.19 13.55 -1.45
N LEU A 120 -10.24 13.33 -2.77
CA LEU A 120 -11.00 12.22 -3.37
C LEU A 120 -10.50 10.85 -2.91
N VAL A 121 -9.18 10.63 -2.90
CA VAL A 121 -8.57 9.38 -2.42
C VAL A 121 -8.75 9.20 -0.91
N ALA A 122 -8.68 10.29 -0.14
CA ALA A 122 -8.88 10.27 1.30
C ALA A 122 -10.31 9.82 1.67
N ALA A 123 -11.31 10.33 0.96
CA ALA A 123 -12.74 10.10 1.24
C ALA A 123 -13.36 8.95 0.42
N SER A 124 -12.62 8.34 -0.51
CA SER A 124 -13.13 7.26 -1.36
C SER A 124 -13.55 6.04 -0.52
N PRO A 125 -14.83 5.62 -0.55
CA PRO A 125 -15.29 4.45 0.20
C PRO A 125 -14.52 3.18 -0.14
N LEU A 126 -14.19 2.99 -1.42
CA LEU A 126 -13.45 1.83 -1.89
C LEU A 126 -12.02 1.80 -1.32
N TRP A 127 -11.33 2.94 -1.29
CA TRP A 127 -9.99 3.03 -0.69
C TRP A 127 -10.02 2.89 0.82
N ILE A 128 -11.08 3.37 1.49
CA ILE A 128 -11.24 3.13 2.93
C ILE A 128 -11.45 1.64 3.19
N TRP A 129 -12.32 0.98 2.41
CA TRP A 129 -12.60 -0.45 2.52
C TRP A 129 -11.35 -1.31 2.33
N PHE A 130 -10.58 -1.08 1.26
CA PHE A 130 -9.33 -1.80 1.01
C PHE A 130 -8.27 -1.55 2.10
N SER A 131 -8.21 -0.33 2.67
CA SER A 131 -7.30 -0.03 3.80
C SER A 131 -7.64 -0.88 5.04
N ARG A 132 -8.93 -1.14 5.26
CA ARG A 132 -9.45 -1.92 6.41
C ARG A 132 -9.45 -3.43 6.18
N MET A 133 -9.35 -3.87 4.93
CA MET A 133 -9.17 -5.29 4.60
C MET A 133 -7.72 -5.73 4.84
N ALA A 134 -6.76 -4.79 4.74
CA ALA A 134 -5.36 -4.96 5.13
C ALA A 134 -4.65 -6.22 4.60
N ARG A 135 -5.07 -6.66 3.42
CA ARG A 135 -4.49 -7.76 2.66
C ARG A 135 -3.13 -7.36 2.08
N LEU A 136 -2.38 -8.35 1.61
CA LEU A 136 -1.05 -8.13 1.03
C LEU A 136 -1.00 -7.02 -0.04
N TYR A 137 -2.05 -6.84 -0.84
CA TYR A 137 -2.07 -5.87 -1.93
C TYR A 137 -2.14 -4.40 -1.46
N ILE A 138 -2.30 -4.10 -0.17
CA ILE A 138 -2.36 -2.71 0.34
C ILE A 138 -1.10 -1.90 0.01
N PHE A 139 0.05 -2.57 -0.06
CA PHE A 139 1.33 -1.96 -0.41
C PHE A 139 1.41 -1.52 -1.88
N ASN A 140 0.59 -2.10 -2.76
CA ASN A 140 0.56 -1.71 -4.17
C ASN A 140 0.22 -0.24 -4.35
N TRP A 141 -0.50 0.39 -3.43
CA TRP A 141 -0.80 1.82 -3.56
C TRP A 141 0.43 2.69 -3.42
N LEU A 142 1.32 2.39 -2.47
CA LEU A 142 2.58 3.12 -2.32
C LEU A 142 3.49 2.90 -3.54
N ILE A 143 3.57 1.63 -3.98
CA ILE A 143 4.37 1.23 -5.13
C ILE A 143 3.85 1.88 -6.42
N TRP A 144 2.53 1.98 -6.58
CA TRP A 144 1.87 2.62 -7.72
C TRP A 144 2.25 4.09 -7.88
N TYR A 145 2.24 4.83 -6.79
CA TYR A 145 2.65 6.23 -6.80
C TYR A 145 4.13 6.39 -7.16
N ALA A 146 5.01 5.56 -6.60
CA ALA A 146 6.42 5.56 -6.97
C ALA A 146 6.63 5.19 -8.45
N PHE A 147 5.94 4.14 -8.94
CA PHE A 147 5.99 3.69 -10.33
C PHE A 147 5.58 4.80 -11.30
N ILE A 148 4.42 5.46 -11.09
CA ILE A 148 3.98 6.60 -11.91
C ILE A 148 5.03 7.72 -11.92
N PHE A 149 5.62 8.02 -10.75
CA PHE A 149 6.60 9.09 -10.65
C PHE A 149 7.85 8.81 -11.50
N PHE A 150 8.36 7.57 -11.49
CA PHE A 150 9.50 7.19 -12.32
C PHE A 150 9.15 7.09 -13.80
N LEU A 151 7.92 6.65 -14.11
CA LEU A 151 7.42 6.64 -15.49
C LEU A 151 7.35 8.06 -16.06
N TRP A 152 6.81 9.00 -15.27
CA TRP A 152 6.78 10.42 -15.63
C TRP A 152 8.19 11.00 -15.81
N GLN A 153 9.16 10.64 -14.96
CA GLN A 153 10.55 11.09 -15.14
C GLN A 153 11.19 10.53 -16.40
N LEU A 154 10.91 9.26 -16.74
CA LEU A 154 11.41 8.64 -17.96
C LEU A 154 10.85 9.32 -19.20
N TRP A 155 9.54 9.64 -19.20
CA TRP A 155 8.88 10.41 -20.24
C TRP A 155 9.54 11.78 -20.48
N HIS A 156 10.11 12.39 -19.44
CA HIS A 156 10.83 13.67 -19.51
C HIS A 156 12.35 13.49 -19.72
N GLY A 157 12.78 12.35 -20.27
CA GLY A 157 14.17 12.13 -20.71
C GLY A 157 15.15 11.70 -19.62
N LYS A 158 14.71 11.42 -18.39
CA LYS A 158 15.61 10.93 -17.32
C LYS A 158 15.82 9.42 -17.39
N THR A 159 16.52 8.98 -18.44
CA THR A 159 16.75 7.56 -18.76
C THR A 159 17.47 6.78 -17.67
N LYS A 160 18.32 7.44 -16.86
CA LYS A 160 19.01 6.80 -15.71
C LYS A 160 18.04 6.20 -14.68
N ASN A 161 16.79 6.65 -14.64
CA ASN A 161 15.78 6.16 -13.70
C ASN A 161 15.05 4.91 -14.18
N ILE A 162 15.38 4.36 -15.36
CA ILE A 162 14.74 3.14 -15.87
C ILE A 162 14.92 1.95 -14.93
N PHE A 163 16.07 1.86 -14.25
CA PHE A 163 16.31 0.85 -13.23
C PHE A 163 15.30 0.98 -12.08
N LEU A 164 15.04 2.19 -11.59
CA LEU A 164 14.07 2.43 -10.52
C LEU A 164 12.65 2.12 -10.97
N LEU A 165 12.30 2.45 -12.22
CA LEU A 165 11.01 2.05 -12.79
C LEU A 165 10.85 0.53 -12.79
N GLY A 166 11.83 -0.21 -13.30
CA GLY A 166 11.84 -1.68 -13.31
C GLY A 166 11.84 -2.29 -11.90
N PHE A 167 12.55 -1.67 -10.95
CA PHE A 167 12.57 -2.08 -9.55
C PHE A 167 11.17 -1.96 -8.92
N PHE A 168 10.51 -0.80 -9.02
CA PHE A 168 9.16 -0.62 -8.49
C PHE A 168 8.13 -1.47 -9.25
N PHE A 169 8.33 -1.71 -10.55
CA PHE A 169 7.52 -2.66 -11.31
C PHE A 169 7.66 -4.09 -10.74
N GLY A 170 8.89 -4.55 -10.49
CA GLY A 170 9.17 -5.84 -9.88
C GLY A 170 8.59 -5.97 -8.46
N LEU A 171 8.60 -4.88 -7.68
CA LEU A 171 8.06 -4.88 -6.32
C LEU A 171 6.57 -5.24 -6.27
N PHE A 172 5.78 -4.91 -7.29
CA PHE A 172 4.37 -5.30 -7.34
C PHE A 172 4.15 -6.80 -7.17
N PHE A 173 5.02 -7.64 -7.74
CA PHE A 173 4.88 -9.09 -7.70
C PHE A 173 5.05 -9.70 -6.30
N ASN A 174 5.49 -8.91 -5.32
CA ASN A 174 5.45 -9.32 -3.93
C ASN A 174 4.06 -9.23 -3.29
N PHE A 175 3.13 -8.51 -3.92
CA PHE A 175 1.86 -8.14 -3.32
C PHE A 175 0.66 -8.44 -4.23
N TYR A 176 0.81 -8.31 -5.55
CA TYR A 176 -0.22 -8.71 -6.51
C TYR A 176 0.30 -8.77 -7.96
N PHE A 177 -0.30 -9.61 -8.81
CA PHE A 177 0.12 -9.78 -10.21
C PHE A 177 -0.56 -8.84 -11.22
N SER A 178 -1.66 -8.16 -10.84
CA SER A 178 -2.40 -7.29 -11.79
C SER A 178 -1.55 -6.21 -12.48
N PRO A 179 -0.44 -5.69 -11.89
CA PRO A 179 0.41 -4.73 -12.59
C PRO A 179 1.07 -5.27 -13.85
N PHE A 180 1.06 -6.58 -14.09
CA PHE A 180 1.48 -7.17 -15.38
C PHE A 180 0.73 -6.56 -16.58
N LEU A 181 -0.54 -6.19 -16.41
CA LEU A 181 -1.37 -5.56 -17.46
C LEU A 181 -0.88 -4.16 -17.87
N MET A 182 0.07 -3.58 -17.14
CA MET A 182 0.60 -2.25 -17.43
C MET A 182 1.74 -2.27 -18.44
N VAL A 183 2.24 -3.46 -18.80
CA VAL A 183 3.24 -3.63 -19.86
C VAL A 183 2.51 -3.56 -21.20
N PRO A 184 2.85 -2.63 -22.10
CA PRO A 184 2.31 -2.64 -23.45
C PRO A 184 2.71 -3.95 -24.14
N VAL A 185 1.72 -4.64 -24.72
CA VAL A 185 1.89 -5.83 -25.57
C VAL A 185 2.20 -5.40 -27.00
#